data_AF-A0A3A6MVS0-F1
#
_entry.id   AF-A0A3A6MVS0-F1
#
_cell.length_a   1.000
_cell.length_b   1.000
_cell.length_c   1.000
_cell.angle_alpha   90.00
_cell.angle_beta   90.00
_cell.angle_gamma   90.00
#
_symmetry.space_group_name_H-M   'P 1'
#
loop_
_entity.id
_entity.type
_entity.pdbx_description
1 polymer ?
#
loop_
_entity_poly.entity_id
_entity_poly.type
_entity_poly.pdbx_seq_one_letter_code
_entity_poly.pdbx_strand_id
1 'polypeptide(L)' 'MTALEQTDPAIHRLIQLELDRQTNQLELIASENIASLAVLEAQGSIFTNKYAEGYPNRRYYGGCDYADEVESLAIDRAR' A
#
# COMPACT_ATOMS: atom_id res chain seq x y z
N MET A 1 7.33 -17.90 -8.33
CA MET A 1 5.86 -17.82 -8.21
C MET A 1 5.52 -17.11 -6.94
N THR A 2 4.64 -16.11 -6.99
CA THR A 2 4.20 -15.38 -5.79
C THR A 2 3.16 -16.19 -5.02
N ALA A 3 2.90 -15.84 -3.76
CA ALA A 3 1.82 -16.47 -2.99
C ALA A 3 0.46 -16.30 -3.68
N LEU A 4 0.20 -15.11 -4.25
CA LEU A 4 -1.03 -14.84 -5.00
C LEU A 4 -1.15 -15.72 -6.25
N GLU A 5 -0.06 -15.92 -7.00
CA GLU A 5 -0.06 -16.79 -8.18
C GLU A 5 -0.46 -18.25 -7.84
N GLN A 6 -0.07 -18.72 -6.66
CA GLN A 6 -0.39 -20.07 -6.19
C GLN A 6 -1.83 -20.17 -5.65
N THR A 7 -2.27 -19.17 -4.89
CA THR A 7 -3.60 -19.16 -4.24
C THR A 7 -4.72 -18.79 -5.21
N ASP A 8 -4.49 -17.81 -6.08
CA ASP A 8 -5.45 -17.31 -7.07
C ASP A 8 -4.74 -16.93 -8.39
N PRO A 9 -4.44 -17.93 -9.25
CA PRO A 9 -3.77 -17.69 -10.53
C PRO A 9 -4.62 -16.85 -11.49
N ALA A 10 -5.95 -16.80 -11.33
CA ALA A 10 -6.83 -16.00 -12.17
C ALA A 10 -6.66 -14.51 -11.89
N ILE A 11 -6.66 -14.11 -10.61
CA ILE A 11 -6.39 -12.72 -10.21
C ILE A 11 -4.95 -12.32 -10.54
N HIS A 12 -3.97 -13.19 -10.29
CA HIS A 12 -2.58 -12.93 -10.69
C HIS A 12 -2.47 -12.61 -12.18
N ARG A 13 -3.11 -13.43 -13.04
CA ARG A 13 -3.12 -13.21 -14.49
C ARG A 13 -3.72 -11.86 -14.86
N LEU A 14 -4.85 -11.47 -14.25
CA LEU A 14 -5.50 -10.19 -14.54
C LEU A 14 -4.62 -9.00 -14.13
N ILE A 15 -3.89 -9.09 -13.02
CA ILE A 15 -2.94 -8.06 -12.59
C ILE A 15 -1.82 -7.90 -13.63
N GLN A 16 -1.27 -8.99 -14.16
CA GLN A 16 -0.23 -8.92 -15.20
C GLN A 16 -0.76 -8.28 -16.50
N LEU A 17 -1.99 -8.61 -16.90
CA LEU A 17 -2.62 -8.00 -18.07
C LEU A 17 -2.84 -6.49 -17.90
N GLU A 18 -3.20 -6.02 -16.69
CA GLU A 18 -3.34 -4.59 -16.43
C GLU A 18 -1.98 -3.87 -16.40
N LEU A 19 -0.94 -4.51 -15.85
CA LEU A 19 0.42 -3.98 -15.91
C LEU A 19 0.88 -3.79 -17.36
N ASP A 20 0.66 -4.80 -18.21
CA ASP A 20 0.98 -4.72 -19.64
C ASP A 20 0.17 -3.61 -20.32
N ARG A 21 -1.12 -3.46 -19.99
CA ARG A 21 -1.96 -2.39 -20.53
C ARG A 21 -1.41 -1.01 -20.16
N GLN A 22 -1.13 -0.75 -18.88
CA GLN A 22 -0.62 0.54 -18.40
C GLN A 22 0.77 0.86 -18.96
N THR A 23 1.61 -0.15 -19.18
CA THR A 23 2.97 0.02 -19.70
C THR A 23 2.97 0.40 -21.19
N ASN A 24 1.98 -0.05 -21.95
CA ASN A 24 1.95 0.06 -23.41
C ASN A 24 0.92 1.08 -23.93
N GLN A 25 0.33 1.90 -23.07
CA GLN A 25 -0.65 2.92 -23.43
C GLN A 25 -0.22 4.32 -22.97
N LEU A 26 -0.70 5.34 -23.69
CA LEU A 26 -0.50 6.74 -23.31
C LEU A 26 -1.71 7.21 -22.50
N GLU A 27 -1.54 7.30 -21.18
CA GLU A 27 -2.63 7.75 -20.31
C GLU A 27 -2.67 9.28 -20.22
N LEU A 28 -3.77 9.84 -20.72
CA LEU A 28 -4.00 11.29 -20.82
C LEU A 28 -5.03 11.80 -19.80
N ILE A 29 -5.44 10.94 -18.86
CA ILE A 29 -6.36 11.31 -17.79
C ILE A 29 -5.59 12.12 -16.76
N ALA A 30 -5.92 13.40 -16.64
CA ALA A 30 -5.14 14.38 -15.85
C ALA A 30 -5.01 14.04 -14.34
N SER A 31 -5.90 13.21 -13.80
CA SER A 31 -5.90 12.81 -12.38
C SER A 31 -5.27 11.44 -12.13
N GLU A 32 -4.94 10.68 -13.18
CA GLU A 32 -4.26 9.39 -13.03
C GLU A 32 -2.74 9.58 -12.94
N ASN A 33 -2.09 8.65 -12.23
CA ASN A 33 -0.65 8.66 -12.05
C ASN A 33 -0.14 7.25 -11.72
N ILE A 34 1.16 7.03 -11.84
CA ILE A 34 1.82 5.75 -11.55
C ILE A 34 2.57 5.87 -10.23
N ALA A 35 2.14 5.10 -9.22
CA ALA A 35 2.84 5.05 -7.94
C ALA A 35 4.20 4.36 -8.08
N SER A 36 5.19 4.82 -7.30
CA SER A 36 6.50 4.15 -7.24
C SER A 36 6.40 2.78 -6.59
N LEU A 37 7.31 1.86 -6.94
CA LEU A 37 7.37 0.52 -6.34
C LEU A 37 7.45 0.57 -4.80
N ALA A 38 8.22 1.51 -4.24
CA ALA A 38 8.35 1.67 -2.79
C ALA A 38 7.01 2.01 -2.10
N VAL A 39 6.11 2.76 -2.77
CA VAL A 39 4.77 3.05 -2.24
C VAL A 39 3.90 1.79 -2.25
N LEU A 40 3.97 1.00 -3.33
CA LEU A 40 3.22 -0.25 -3.46
C LEU A 40 3.68 -1.31 -2.44
N GLU A 41 4.99 -1.41 -2.19
CA GLU A 41 5.56 -2.28 -1.15
C GLU A 41 5.04 -1.92 0.24
N ALA A 42 4.98 -0.63 0.57
CA ALA A 42 4.45 -0.16 1.85
C ALA A 42 2.94 -0.47 2.00
N GLN A 43 2.16 -0.28 0.93
CA GLN A 43 0.71 -0.54 0.93
C GLN A 43 0.37 -2.00 1.20
N GLY A 44 1.17 -2.95 0.67
CA GLY A 44 0.98 -4.39 0.87
C GLY A 44 1.62 -4.96 2.14
N SER A 45 2.04 -4.12 3.08
CA SER A 45 2.83 -4.53 4.24
C SER A 45 1.99 -5.06 5.41
N ILE A 46 2.67 -5.58 6.44
CA ILE A 46 2.05 -6.15 7.65
C ILE A 46 1.19 -5.15 8.44
N PHE A 47 1.37 -3.84 8.20
CA PHE A 47 0.56 -2.82 8.86
C PHE A 47 -0.94 -2.94 8.52
N THR A 48 -1.31 -3.60 7.42
CA THR A 48 -2.72 -3.91 7.12
C THR A 48 -3.40 -4.77 8.19
N ASN A 49 -2.64 -5.51 9.01
CA ASN A 49 -3.16 -6.33 10.09
C ASN A 49 -3.38 -5.53 11.39
N LYS A 50 -2.87 -4.28 11.45
CA LYS A 50 -2.86 -3.50 12.69
C LYS A 50 -4.06 -2.56 12.76
N TYR A 51 -4.87 -2.74 13.80
CA TYR A 51 -5.89 -1.78 14.21
C TYR A 51 -5.29 -0.82 15.25
N ALA A 52 -5.28 0.49 14.97
CA ALA A 52 -4.62 1.51 15.77
C ALA A 52 -5.49 2.76 15.98
N GLU A 53 -6.70 2.58 16.52
CA GLU A 53 -7.62 3.69 16.80
C GLU A 53 -7.03 4.69 17.81
N GLY A 54 -7.28 5.98 17.58
CA GLY A 54 -6.73 7.09 18.33
C GLY A 54 -5.57 7.77 17.59
N TYR A 55 -4.75 8.52 18.30
CA TYR A 55 -3.56 9.20 17.77
C TYR A 55 -2.29 8.67 18.44
N PRO A 56 -1.08 8.97 17.90
CA PRO A 56 0.17 8.58 18.54
C PRO A 56 0.21 8.98 20.01
N ASN A 57 0.63 8.05 20.88
CA ASN A 57 0.63 8.17 22.35
C ASN A 57 -0.76 8.34 23.01
N ARG A 58 -1.85 8.23 22.24
CA ARG A 58 -3.25 8.35 22.70
C ARG A 58 -4.14 7.32 21.99
N ARG A 59 -3.70 6.07 21.99
CA ARG A 59 -4.42 4.94 21.37
C ARG A 59 -5.45 4.35 22.32
N TYR A 60 -6.54 3.84 21.76
CA TYR A 60 -7.55 3.08 22.51
C TYR A 60 -7.10 1.64 22.79
N TYR A 61 -6.16 1.12 22.00
CA TYR A 61 -5.69 -0.26 22.05
C TYR A 61 -4.15 -0.34 22.11
N GLY A 62 -3.62 -1.41 22.70
CA GLY A 62 -2.18 -1.63 22.87
C GLY A 62 -1.45 -2.15 21.62
N GLY A 63 -0.11 -2.20 21.70
CA GLY A 63 0.78 -2.74 20.67
C GLY A 63 0.85 -1.88 19.40
N CYS A 64 0.76 -0.56 19.55
CA CYS A 64 0.78 0.42 18.46
C CYS A 64 2.14 1.12 18.32
N ASP A 65 3.18 0.65 19.02
CA ASP A 65 4.47 1.33 19.18
C ASP A 65 5.07 1.76 17.82
N TYR A 66 5.15 0.82 16.86
CA TYR A 66 5.66 1.11 15.52
C TYR A 66 4.65 1.80 14.60
N ALA A 67 3.35 1.65 14.85
CA ALA A 67 2.33 2.39 14.11
C ALA A 67 2.38 3.88 14.46
N ASP A 68 2.66 4.21 15.72
CA ASP A 68 2.87 5.57 16.20
C ASP A 68 4.11 6.20 15.56
N GLU A 69 5.22 5.46 15.42
CA GLU A 69 6.41 5.93 14.72
C GLU A 69 6.13 6.24 13.24
N VAL A 70 5.44 5.33 12.54
CA VAL A 70 5.06 5.51 11.13
C VAL A 70 4.14 6.73 10.95
N GLU A 71 3.11 6.85 11.79
CA GLU A 71 2.17 7.98 11.71
C GLU A 71 2.86 9.31 12.05
N SER A 72 3.70 9.34 13.09
CA SER A 72 4.44 10.55 13.46
C SER A 72 5.38 10.99 12.34
N LEU A 73 6.13 10.06 11.73
CA LEU A 73 7.01 10.35 10.60
C LEU A 73 6.22 10.85 9.37
N ALA A 74 5.04 10.28 9.12
CA ALA A 74 4.17 10.73 8.03
C ALA A 74 3.65 12.15 8.26
N ILE A 75 3.23 12.48 9.50
CA ILE A 75 2.81 13.83 9.90
C ILE A 75 3.96 14.83 9.70
N ASP A 76 5.17 14.47 10.13
CA ASP A 76 6.34 15.35 10.02
C ASP A 76 6.73 15.62 8.56
N ARG A 77 6.57 14.64 7.66
CA ARG A 77 6.83 14.81 6.21
C ARG A 77 5.75 15.58 5.46
N ALA A 78 4.53 15.62 5.99
CA ALA A 78 3.40 16.29 5.36
C ALA A 78 3.36 17.81 5.66
N ARG A 79 4.08 18.25 6.70
CA ARG A 79 4.25 19.66 7.05
C ARG A 79 5.27 20.34 6.15
#